data_AF-A0A8T9QAD2-F1
#
_entry.id   AF-A0A8T9QAD2-F1
#
_cell.length_a   1.000
_cell.length_b   1.000
_cell.length_c   1.000
_cell.angle_alpha   90.00
_cell.angle_beta   90.00
_cell.angle_gamma   90.00
#
_symmetry.space_group_name_H-M   'P 1'
#
loop_
_entity.id
_entity.type
_entity.pdbx_description
1 polymer ?
#
loop_
_entity_poly.entity_id
_entity_poly.type
_entity_poly.pdbx_seq_one_letter_code
_entity_poly.pdbx_strand_id
1 'polypeptide(L)'
;MRSWLLLFAVLISGAVQAATPPQLLLDVARFRNDDIAVKGAVVEMYATVPGQSLTYKRRAPKVYQAAASVTLEIIREDGSAAYQETITLKPPVLSDTSVSLKNPVSFQKRILLPDGKYTLRGQVRDQYRKGQNNVVEQPLVIESGSKSLSLSDIVLLARPASKSPEPSNFVRGGFSLNRARADYTAAVPTGFSSMVNCIT
;
A
#
# COMPACT_ATOMS: atom_id res chain seq x y z
N MET A 1 -26.29 -37.99 37.73
CA MET A 1 -26.47 -37.95 36.25
C MET A 1 -26.77 -36.55 35.70
N ARG A 2 -27.41 -35.62 36.43
CA ARG A 2 -27.65 -34.23 35.99
C ARG A 2 -26.39 -33.33 35.85
N SER A 3 -25.30 -33.65 36.56
CA SER A 3 -24.09 -32.81 36.57
C SER A 3 -23.20 -32.96 35.33
N TRP A 4 -23.39 -34.02 34.52
CA TRP A 4 -22.59 -34.23 33.30
C TRP A 4 -23.10 -33.45 32.09
N LEU A 5 -24.38 -33.05 32.08
CA LEU A 5 -24.97 -32.26 30.99
C LEU A 5 -24.50 -30.79 31.01
N LEU A 6 -24.08 -30.26 32.16
CA LEU A 6 -23.54 -28.90 32.27
C LEU A 6 -22.09 -28.79 31.77
N LEU A 7 -21.30 -29.87 31.86
CA LEU A 7 -19.91 -29.90 31.38
C LEU A 7 -19.82 -29.95 29.85
N PHE A 8 -20.83 -30.50 29.17
CA PHE A 8 -20.89 -30.51 27.70
C PHE A 8 -21.31 -29.16 27.10
N ALA A 9 -22.06 -28.33 27.83
CA ALA A 9 -22.50 -27.02 27.34
C ALA A 9 -21.36 -25.98 27.30
N VAL A 10 -20.34 -26.12 28.15
CA VAL A 10 -19.18 -25.19 28.22
C VAL A 10 -18.13 -25.48 27.13
N LEU A 11 -18.12 -26.68 26.54
CA LEU A 11 -17.15 -27.07 25.51
C LEU A 11 -17.56 -26.69 24.07
N ILE A 12 -18.77 -26.15 23.86
CA ILE A 12 -19.25 -25.70 22.54
C ILE A 12 -19.09 -24.18 22.35
N SER A 13 -18.45 -23.48 23.30
CA SER A 13 -17.90 -22.14 23.08
C SER A 13 -16.65 -22.19 22.19
N GLY A 14 -16.74 -22.92 21.07
CA GLY A 14 -15.74 -22.88 20.02
C GLY A 14 -15.63 -21.43 19.54
N ALA A 15 -14.49 -20.82 19.83
CA ALA A 15 -14.17 -19.48 19.39
C ALA A 15 -14.37 -19.43 17.87
N VAL A 16 -15.43 -18.73 17.44
CA VAL A 16 -15.55 -18.31 16.05
C VAL A 16 -14.44 -17.28 15.86
N GLN A 17 -13.26 -17.76 15.44
CA GLN A 17 -12.16 -16.90 15.07
C GLN A 17 -12.61 -16.15 13.81
N ALA A 18 -13.12 -14.94 14.02
CA ALA A 18 -13.43 -14.03 12.93
C ALA A 18 -12.12 -13.80 12.17
N ALA A 19 -12.12 -14.18 10.89
CA ALA A 19 -10.95 -14.02 10.06
C ALA A 19 -10.57 -12.53 10.00
N THR A 20 -9.28 -12.22 10.17
CA THR A 20 -8.77 -10.85 10.18
C THR A 20 -9.09 -10.15 8.86
N PRO A 21 -9.61 -8.90 8.87
CA PRO A 21 -9.89 -8.16 7.65
C PRO A 21 -8.61 -7.95 6.82
N PRO A 22 -8.73 -7.76 5.49
CA PRO A 22 -7.58 -7.50 4.63
C PRO A 22 -6.84 -6.25 5.09
N GLN A 23 -5.50 -6.27 5.05
CA GLN A 23 -4.68 -5.14 5.44
C GLN A 23 -4.37 -4.25 4.22
N LEU A 24 -4.38 -2.94 4.43
CA LEU A 24 -3.94 -1.95 3.44
C LEU A 24 -2.89 -1.06 4.09
N LEU A 25 -1.76 -0.93 3.43
CA LEU A 25 -0.74 0.07 3.76
C LEU A 25 -0.83 1.17 2.72
N LEU A 26 -1.12 2.38 3.18
CA LEU A 26 -1.27 3.56 2.35
C LEU A 26 -0.12 4.52 2.65
N ASP A 27 0.52 5.04 1.62
CA ASP A 27 1.65 5.93 1.74
C ASP A 27 1.63 6.97 0.62
N VAL A 28 2.21 8.14 0.87
CA VAL A 28 2.15 9.29 -0.02
C VAL A 28 3.48 10.03 -0.04
N ALA A 29 3.89 10.48 -1.22
CA ALA A 29 5.00 11.40 -1.41
C ALA A 29 4.54 12.58 -2.27
N ARG A 30 4.99 13.77 -1.94
CA ARG A 30 4.70 15.02 -2.64
C ARG A 30 5.96 15.50 -3.34
N PHE A 31 5.84 15.75 -4.62
CA PHE A 31 6.92 16.29 -5.43
C PHE A 31 6.52 17.66 -5.94
N ARG A 32 7.52 18.54 -6.05
CA ARG A 32 7.34 19.83 -6.69
C ARG A 32 6.74 19.64 -8.08
N ASN A 33 5.76 20.49 -8.40
CA ASN A 33 5.29 20.63 -9.76
C ASN A 33 6.20 21.63 -10.50
N ASP A 34 6.77 21.22 -11.63
CA ASP A 34 7.57 22.10 -12.49
C ASP A 34 6.68 22.92 -13.44
N ASP A 35 5.42 22.55 -13.61
CA ASP A 35 4.45 23.32 -14.38
C ASP A 35 3.98 24.55 -13.58
N ILE A 36 4.50 25.71 -13.98
CA ILE A 36 4.26 27.01 -13.33
C ILE A 36 2.79 27.46 -13.50
N ALA A 37 2.07 26.94 -14.49
CA ALA A 37 0.67 27.31 -14.74
C ALA A 37 -0.28 26.76 -13.66
N VAL A 38 0.07 25.63 -13.03
CA VAL A 38 -0.75 25.00 -11.99
C VAL A 38 -0.01 25.02 -10.66
N LYS A 39 -0.43 25.95 -9.79
CA LYS A 39 0.02 25.97 -8.39
C LYS A 39 -0.45 24.69 -7.69
N GLY A 40 0.49 23.83 -7.33
CA GLY A 40 0.22 22.53 -6.75
C GLY A 40 1.46 21.65 -6.63
N ALA A 41 1.22 20.38 -6.36
CA ALA A 41 2.25 19.36 -6.28
C ALA A 41 1.86 18.14 -7.11
N VAL A 42 2.87 17.39 -7.55
CA VAL A 42 2.67 16.03 -8.03
C VAL A 42 2.61 15.12 -6.82
N VAL A 43 1.44 14.55 -6.56
CA VAL A 43 1.22 13.60 -5.48
C VAL A 43 1.39 12.19 -6.01
N GLU A 44 2.25 11.43 -5.36
CA GLU A 44 2.49 10.03 -5.61
C GLU A 44 1.91 9.18 -4.48
N MET A 45 0.95 8.33 -4.81
CA MET A 45 0.27 7.46 -3.89
C MET A 45 0.75 6.03 -4.05
N TYR A 46 0.87 5.34 -2.92
CA TYR A 46 1.24 3.95 -2.85
C TYR A 46 0.21 3.18 -2.05
N ALA A 47 -0.36 2.13 -2.66
CA ALA A 47 -1.27 1.22 -1.99
C ALA A 47 -0.65 -0.17 -1.99
N THR A 48 -0.35 -0.71 -0.81
CA THR A 48 0.27 -2.02 -0.67
C THR A 48 -0.63 -2.95 0.13
N VAL A 49 -0.92 -4.12 -0.44
CA VAL A 49 -1.73 -5.16 0.19
C VAL A 49 -0.82 -6.35 0.50
N PRO A 50 -0.60 -6.69 1.79
CA PRO A 50 0.14 -7.88 2.19
C PRO A 50 -0.56 -9.15 1.70
N GLY A 51 0.16 -10.02 0.97
CA GLY A 51 -0.41 -11.27 0.44
C GLY A 51 -0.98 -12.18 1.53
N GLN A 52 -0.34 -12.22 2.70
CA GLN A 52 -0.82 -12.96 3.89
C GLN A 52 -2.19 -12.52 4.41
N SER A 53 -2.65 -11.32 4.06
CA SER A 53 -3.98 -10.81 4.47
C SER A 53 -5.10 -11.21 3.52
N LEU A 54 -4.77 -11.87 2.40
CA LEU A 54 -5.72 -12.24 1.35
C LEU A 54 -6.04 -13.74 1.37
N THR A 55 -7.26 -14.05 0.95
CA THR A 55 -7.75 -15.41 0.77
C THR A 55 -7.30 -15.95 -0.58
N TYR A 56 -6.57 -17.06 -0.59
CA TYR A 56 -6.14 -17.73 -1.82
C TYR A 56 -7.16 -18.77 -2.24
N LYS A 57 -7.64 -18.66 -3.49
CA LYS A 57 -8.57 -19.63 -4.06
C LYS A 57 -7.83 -20.56 -5.02
N ARG A 58 -8.09 -21.87 -4.91
CA ARG A 58 -7.60 -22.86 -5.88
C ARG A 58 -8.28 -22.64 -7.24
N ARG A 59 -7.48 -22.45 -8.29
CA ARG A 59 -7.93 -22.26 -9.68
C ARG A 59 -7.76 -23.52 -10.54
N ALA A 60 -6.76 -24.33 -10.23
CA ALA A 60 -6.49 -25.64 -10.83
C ALA A 60 -5.72 -26.52 -9.82
N PRO A 61 -5.44 -27.81 -10.11
CA PRO A 61 -4.62 -28.65 -9.23
C PRO A 61 -3.26 -27.98 -8.97
N LYS A 62 -2.94 -27.72 -7.69
CA LYS A 62 -1.71 -27.01 -7.27
C LYS A 62 -1.56 -25.62 -7.91
N VAL A 63 -2.66 -24.90 -8.12
CA VAL A 63 -2.65 -23.53 -8.66
C VAL A 63 -3.57 -22.69 -7.78
N TYR A 64 -2.99 -21.76 -7.04
CA TYR A 64 -3.69 -20.89 -6.09
C TYR A 64 -3.46 -19.43 -6.45
N GLN A 65 -4.51 -18.63 -6.37
CA GLN A 65 -4.42 -17.20 -6.64
C GLN A 65 -5.37 -16.43 -5.70
N ALA A 66 -4.88 -15.32 -5.17
CA ALA A 66 -5.69 -14.32 -4.46
C ALA A 66 -6.05 -13.14 -5.37
N ALA A 67 -6.98 -12.31 -4.94
CA ALA A 67 -7.27 -11.04 -5.60
C ALA A 67 -7.82 -10.04 -4.59
N ALA A 68 -7.38 -8.80 -4.69
CA ALA A 68 -7.87 -7.69 -3.87
C ALA A 68 -8.40 -6.58 -4.78
N SER A 69 -9.52 -5.97 -4.40
CA SER A 69 -9.99 -4.71 -4.96
C SER A 69 -9.52 -3.59 -4.05
N VAL A 70 -8.82 -2.59 -4.61
CA VAL A 70 -8.42 -1.39 -3.87
C VAL A 70 -9.07 -0.18 -4.51
N THR A 71 -9.75 0.63 -3.73
CA THR A 71 -10.30 1.93 -4.13
C THR A 71 -9.46 3.02 -3.47
N LEU A 72 -8.90 3.91 -4.27
CA LEU A 72 -8.14 5.07 -3.84
C LEU A 72 -8.93 6.33 -4.11
N GLU A 73 -9.02 7.19 -3.12
CA GLU A 73 -9.78 8.43 -3.16
C GLU A 73 -9.00 9.55 -2.52
N ILE A 74 -9.11 10.74 -3.11
CA ILE A 74 -8.64 11.97 -2.50
C ILE A 74 -9.84 12.88 -2.39
N ILE A 75 -10.14 13.30 -1.18
CA ILE A 75 -11.36 13.99 -0.82
C ILE A 75 -10.96 15.41 -0.38
N ARG A 76 -11.61 16.43 -0.94
CA ARG A 76 -11.43 17.82 -0.54
C ARG A 76 -12.10 18.09 0.81
N GLU A 77 -11.81 19.24 1.43
CA GLU A 77 -12.48 19.65 2.68
C GLU A 77 -14.01 19.80 2.52
N ASP A 78 -14.50 20.09 1.31
CA ASP A 78 -15.94 20.17 1.01
C ASP A 78 -16.63 18.79 0.85
N GLY A 79 -15.87 17.69 0.97
CA GLY A 79 -16.35 16.32 0.81
C GLY A 79 -16.40 15.83 -0.64
N SER A 80 -16.09 16.67 -1.63
CA SER A 80 -16.03 16.26 -3.03
C SER A 80 -14.77 15.46 -3.34
N ALA A 81 -14.88 14.48 -4.26
CA ALA A 81 -13.72 13.74 -4.73
C ALA A 81 -12.87 14.61 -5.66
N ALA A 82 -11.60 14.83 -5.29
CA ALA A 82 -10.58 15.35 -6.19
C ALA A 82 -10.05 14.28 -7.14
N TYR A 83 -10.05 13.03 -6.68
CA TYR A 83 -9.63 11.88 -7.46
C TYR A 83 -10.27 10.61 -6.88
N GLN A 84 -10.62 9.67 -7.75
CA GLN A 84 -11.11 8.34 -7.37
C GLN A 84 -10.68 7.32 -8.41
N GLU A 85 -10.09 6.21 -8.00
CA GLU A 85 -9.73 5.09 -8.88
C GLU A 85 -9.91 3.76 -8.16
N THR A 86 -10.50 2.78 -8.82
CA THR A 86 -10.60 1.40 -8.31
C THR A 86 -9.77 0.47 -9.17
N ILE A 87 -8.88 -0.28 -8.52
CA ILE A 87 -7.94 -1.20 -9.14
C ILE A 87 -8.11 -2.62 -8.57
N THR A 88 -7.77 -3.62 -9.37
CA THR A 88 -7.70 -5.02 -8.90
C THR A 88 -6.25 -5.48 -8.86
N LEU A 89 -5.79 -5.85 -7.67
CA LEU A 89 -4.46 -6.42 -7.44
C LEU A 89 -4.54 -7.94 -7.47
N LYS A 90 -3.78 -8.55 -8.39
CA LYS A 90 -3.67 -10.00 -8.52
C LYS A 90 -2.22 -10.41 -8.24
N PRO A 91 -1.92 -10.97 -7.07
CA PRO A 91 -0.64 -11.59 -6.81
C PRO A 91 -0.32 -12.69 -7.84
N PRO A 92 0.97 -13.03 -8.00
CA PRO A 92 1.37 -14.16 -8.82
C PRO A 92 0.73 -15.46 -8.34
N VAL A 93 0.56 -16.39 -9.28
CA VAL A 93 0.01 -17.71 -9.01
C VAL A 93 1.00 -18.52 -8.19
N LEU A 94 0.51 -19.20 -7.16
CA LEU A 94 1.30 -20.06 -6.28
C LEU A 94 0.97 -21.53 -6.51
N SER A 95 1.98 -22.39 -6.40
CA SER A 95 1.81 -23.84 -6.43
C SER A 95 1.45 -24.44 -5.07
N ASP A 96 1.90 -23.78 -4.00
CA ASP A 96 1.65 -24.11 -2.61
C ASP A 96 1.36 -22.83 -1.81
N THR A 97 0.43 -22.92 -0.87
CA THR A 97 0.02 -21.82 0.02
C THR A 97 0.67 -21.90 1.41
N SER A 98 1.37 -23.02 1.72
CA SER A 98 2.10 -23.21 2.98
C SER A 98 3.43 -22.44 3.02
N VAL A 99 4.00 -22.12 1.85
CA VAL A 99 5.17 -21.25 1.72
C VAL A 99 4.71 -19.83 2.01
N SER A 100 5.07 -19.34 3.21
CA SER A 100 4.85 -17.98 3.71
C SER A 100 4.62 -16.97 2.58
N LEU A 101 3.40 -16.44 2.51
CA LEU A 101 2.88 -15.55 1.48
C LEU A 101 3.53 -14.15 1.59
N LYS A 102 4.81 -14.08 1.24
CA LYS A 102 5.71 -12.94 1.50
C LYS A 102 5.69 -11.86 0.43
N ASN A 103 4.94 -12.03 -0.65
CA ASN A 103 4.95 -11.07 -1.75
C ASN A 103 3.77 -10.10 -1.61
N PRO A 104 3.96 -8.93 -0.98
CA PRO A 104 2.95 -7.89 -1.05
C PRO A 104 2.75 -7.48 -2.51
N VAL A 105 1.53 -7.04 -2.83
CA VAL A 105 1.24 -6.45 -4.14
C VAL A 105 1.00 -4.97 -3.93
N SER A 106 1.67 -4.17 -4.74
CA SER A 106 1.63 -2.72 -4.64
C SER A 106 1.11 -2.09 -5.92
N PHE A 107 0.43 -0.97 -5.75
CA PHE A 107 0.06 -0.05 -6.81
C PHE A 107 0.67 1.30 -6.52
N GLN A 108 1.12 1.96 -7.59
CA GLN A 108 1.66 3.30 -7.55
C GLN A 108 0.93 4.16 -8.57
N LYS A 109 0.56 5.39 -8.18
CA LYS A 109 -0.07 6.37 -9.04
C LYS A 109 0.47 7.75 -8.76
N ARG A 110 0.70 8.53 -9.82
CA ARG A 110 0.99 9.96 -9.74
C ARG A 110 -0.19 10.76 -10.28
N ILE A 111 -0.54 11.83 -9.59
CA ILE A 111 -1.56 12.80 -10.02
C ILE A 111 -1.10 14.21 -9.70
N LEU A 112 -1.57 15.18 -10.46
CA LEU A 112 -1.39 16.59 -10.16
C LEU A 112 -2.53 17.05 -9.24
N LEU A 113 -2.21 17.72 -8.14
CA LEU A 113 -3.21 18.32 -7.26
C LEU A 113 -2.86 19.77 -6.96
N PRO A 114 -3.87 20.67 -6.99
CA PRO A 114 -3.65 22.05 -6.60
C PRO A 114 -3.43 22.17 -5.09
N ASP A 115 -2.87 23.30 -4.68
CA ASP A 115 -2.70 23.63 -3.25
C ASP A 115 -4.03 23.51 -2.51
N GLY A 116 -3.97 22.96 -1.29
CA GLY A 116 -5.16 22.70 -0.49
C GLY A 116 -4.98 21.59 0.54
N LYS A 117 -6.05 21.36 1.28
CA LYS A 117 -6.15 20.29 2.28
C LYS A 117 -7.07 19.21 1.75
N TYR A 118 -6.65 17.97 1.94
CA TYR A 118 -7.31 16.79 1.44
C TYR A 118 -7.28 15.68 2.48
N THR A 119 -8.13 14.68 2.29
CA THR A 119 -8.05 13.38 2.94
C THR A 119 -7.74 12.34 1.88
N LEU A 120 -6.63 11.63 2.04
CA LEU A 120 -6.33 10.45 1.23
C LEU A 120 -6.99 9.25 1.89
N ARG A 121 -7.88 8.59 1.14
CA ARG A 121 -8.62 7.41 1.56
C ARG A 121 -8.28 6.22 0.68
N GLY A 122 -7.93 5.12 1.31
CA GLY A 122 -7.74 3.83 0.68
C GLY A 122 -8.71 2.82 1.26
N GLN A 123 -9.42 2.08 0.40
CA GLN A 123 -10.29 0.99 0.80
C GLN A 123 -9.83 -0.29 0.13
N VAL A 124 -9.64 -1.36 0.89
CA VAL A 124 -9.31 -2.69 0.36
C VAL A 124 -10.43 -3.68 0.66
N ARG A 125 -10.71 -4.55 -0.31
CA ARG A 125 -11.61 -5.68 -0.20
C ARG A 125 -10.96 -6.92 -0.79
N ASP A 126 -10.99 -8.02 -0.07
CA ASP A 126 -10.66 -9.34 -0.60
C ASP A 126 -11.78 -9.81 -1.55
N GLN A 127 -11.44 -10.16 -2.79
CA GLN A 127 -12.44 -10.58 -3.79
C GLN A 127 -13.03 -11.96 -3.51
N TYR A 128 -12.34 -12.81 -2.77
CA TYR A 128 -12.77 -14.18 -2.48
C TYR A 128 -13.39 -14.32 -1.09
N ARG A 129 -13.37 -13.26 -0.27
CA ARG A 129 -14.05 -13.21 1.03
C ARG A 129 -15.24 -12.25 0.99
N LYS A 130 -16.38 -12.67 1.56
CA LYS A 130 -17.55 -11.80 1.69
C LYS A 130 -17.44 -10.91 2.93
N GLY A 131 -17.88 -9.67 2.81
CA GLY A 131 -18.26 -8.82 3.95
C GLY A 131 -17.15 -8.12 4.73
N GLN A 132 -15.89 -8.16 4.28
CA GLN A 132 -14.79 -7.47 4.98
C GLN A 132 -14.11 -6.47 4.05
N ASN A 133 -14.34 -5.18 4.34
CA ASN A 133 -13.60 -4.07 3.77
C ASN A 133 -12.75 -3.47 4.89
N ASN A 134 -11.56 -3.03 4.55
CA ASN A 134 -10.74 -2.22 5.44
C ASN A 134 -10.52 -0.86 4.80
N VAL A 135 -10.70 0.20 5.58
CA VAL A 135 -10.57 1.60 5.12
C VAL A 135 -9.47 2.24 5.94
N VAL A 136 -8.55 2.90 5.25
CA VAL A 136 -7.44 3.66 5.82
C VAL A 136 -7.55 5.08 5.30
N GLU A 137 -7.56 6.04 6.22
CA GLU A 137 -7.63 7.47 5.89
C GLU A 137 -6.43 8.17 6.51
N GLN A 138 -5.85 9.12 5.79
CA GLN A 138 -4.80 9.99 6.31
C GLN A 138 -4.93 11.41 5.75
N PRO A 139 -4.62 12.44 6.54
CA PRO A 139 -4.62 13.82 6.06
C PRO A 139 -3.52 14.04 5.01
N LEU A 140 -3.82 14.83 3.99
CA LEU A 140 -2.90 15.23 2.93
C LEU A 140 -2.96 16.74 2.74
N VAL A 141 -1.85 17.43 2.99
CA VAL A 141 -1.74 18.87 2.83
C VAL A 141 -0.73 19.19 1.72
N ILE A 142 -1.13 20.08 0.81
CA ILE A 142 -0.34 20.52 -0.34
C ILE A 142 -0.17 22.04 -0.27
N GLU A 143 1.06 22.48 -0.12
CA GLU A 143 1.45 23.89 0.02
C GLU A 143 2.66 24.18 -0.88
N SER A 144 2.42 24.41 -2.18
CA SER A 144 3.48 24.74 -3.14
C SER A 144 3.75 26.25 -3.25
N GLY A 145 2.77 27.09 -2.88
CA GLY A 145 2.81 28.54 -3.08
C GLY A 145 3.45 29.39 -1.97
N SER A 146 4.05 28.80 -0.94
CA SER A 146 4.73 29.61 0.08
C SER A 146 5.99 30.28 -0.50
N LYS A 147 6.29 31.53 -0.11
CA LYS A 147 7.54 32.22 -0.51
C LYS A 147 8.80 31.56 0.06
N SER A 148 8.63 30.53 0.89
CA SER A 148 9.69 29.71 1.46
C SER A 148 10.09 28.58 0.52
N LEU A 149 11.36 28.20 0.57
CA LEU A 149 11.90 27.05 -0.16
C LEU A 149 11.14 25.78 0.26
N SER A 150 10.42 25.15 -0.66
CA SER A 150 9.77 23.85 -0.44
C SER A 150 10.62 22.73 -1.04
N LEU A 151 10.83 21.68 -0.25
CA LEU A 151 11.53 20.47 -0.70
C LEU A 151 10.50 19.40 -1.05
N SER A 152 10.82 18.61 -2.08
CA SER A 152 10.05 17.40 -2.36
C SER A 152 10.31 16.35 -1.30
N ASP A 153 9.33 15.48 -1.06
CA ASP A 153 9.50 14.33 -0.18
C ASP A 153 10.56 13.38 -0.74
N ILE A 154 11.28 12.70 0.17
CA ILE A 154 12.31 11.72 -0.17
C ILE A 154 11.70 10.32 -0.09
N VAL A 155 11.91 9.51 -1.12
CA VAL A 155 11.43 8.14 -1.19
C VAL A 155 12.61 7.17 -1.13
N LEU A 156 12.66 6.36 -0.08
CA LEU A 156 13.67 5.31 0.07
C LEU A 156 13.35 4.11 -0.84
N LEU A 157 14.36 3.61 -1.55
CA LEU A 157 14.25 2.42 -2.38
C LEU A 157 14.65 1.17 -1.59
N ALA A 158 13.95 0.06 -1.81
CA ALA A 158 14.27 -1.24 -1.24
C ALA A 158 15.58 -1.81 -1.82
N ARG A 159 15.91 -1.41 -3.06
CA ARG A 159 17.08 -1.84 -3.81
C ARG A 159 17.58 -0.68 -4.69
N PRO A 160 18.86 -0.68 -5.10
CA PRO A 160 19.36 0.27 -6.08
C PRO A 160 18.51 0.27 -7.36
N ALA A 161 18.37 1.44 -7.98
CA ALA A 161 17.67 1.60 -9.25
C ALA A 161 18.33 0.73 -10.34
N SER A 162 17.53 0.01 -11.13
CA SER A 162 18.01 -0.82 -12.23
C SER A 162 17.39 -0.38 -13.55
N LYS A 163 18.11 -0.52 -14.66
CA LYS A 163 17.54 -0.19 -15.98
C LYS A 163 16.38 -1.15 -16.29
N SER A 164 15.28 -0.62 -16.80
CA SER A 164 14.16 -1.43 -17.26
C SER A 164 13.57 -0.83 -18.55
N PRO A 165 13.49 -1.60 -19.64
CA PRO A 165 12.91 -1.14 -20.89
C PRO A 165 11.38 -1.22 -20.91
N GLU A 166 10.77 -1.92 -19.95
CA GLU A 166 9.33 -2.15 -19.92
C GLU A 166 8.59 -0.99 -19.24
N PRO A 167 7.53 -0.45 -19.85
CA PRO A 167 6.72 0.58 -19.20
C PRO A 167 5.98 -0.02 -18.01
N SER A 168 6.16 0.56 -16.83
CA SER A 168 5.37 0.25 -15.65
C SER A 168 5.26 1.47 -14.74
N ASN A 169 4.31 1.46 -13.81
CA ASN A 169 4.16 2.54 -12.82
C ASN A 169 5.39 2.69 -11.90
N PHE A 170 6.29 1.71 -11.88
CA PHE A 170 7.53 1.73 -11.12
C PHE A 170 8.74 2.18 -11.95
N VAL A 171 8.58 2.42 -13.26
CA VAL A 171 9.67 2.84 -14.14
C VAL A 171 9.66 4.35 -14.36
N ARG A 172 10.79 5.01 -14.09
CA ARG A 172 11.00 6.45 -14.27
C ARG A 172 12.35 6.71 -14.92
N GLY A 173 12.36 7.50 -16.00
CA GLY A 173 13.58 7.83 -16.73
C GLY A 173 14.36 6.60 -17.24
N GLY A 174 13.67 5.48 -17.53
CA GLY A 174 14.29 4.22 -17.94
C GLY A 174 14.82 3.35 -16.80
N PHE A 175 14.56 3.72 -15.54
CA PHE A 175 14.95 2.96 -14.35
C PHE A 175 13.73 2.43 -13.59
N SER A 176 13.78 1.16 -13.20
CA SER A 176 12.86 0.55 -12.25
C SER A 176 13.21 0.97 -10.83
N LEU A 177 12.22 1.54 -10.13
CA LEU A 177 12.33 2.10 -8.80
C LEU A 177 11.40 1.33 -7.86
N ASN A 178 11.98 0.37 -7.13
CA ASN A 178 11.25 -0.40 -6.13
C ASN A 178 11.40 0.26 -4.75
N ARG A 179 10.31 0.82 -4.24
CA ARG A 179 10.28 1.49 -2.94
C ARG A 179 10.50 0.51 -1.78
N ALA A 180 11.17 0.96 -0.73
CA ALA A 180 11.15 0.31 0.58
C ALA A 180 9.72 0.34 1.15
N ARG A 181 9.32 -0.71 1.86
CA ARG A 181 8.00 -0.73 2.50
C ARG A 181 7.91 0.37 3.57
N ALA A 182 6.72 0.86 3.85
CA ALA A 182 6.50 1.87 4.89
C ALA A 182 6.93 1.39 6.29
N ASP A 183 6.90 0.06 6.53
CA ASP A 183 7.36 -0.60 7.75
C ASP A 183 8.83 -1.05 7.69
N TYR A 184 9.60 -0.57 6.71
CA TYR A 184 11.01 -0.95 6.56
C TYR A 184 11.86 -0.32 7.67
N THR A 185 12.01 -1.02 8.79
CA THR A 185 13.19 -0.87 9.62
C THR A 185 14.35 -1.51 8.86
N ALA A 186 15.30 -0.70 8.40
CA ALA A 186 16.56 -1.23 7.91
C ALA A 186 17.15 -2.09 9.03
N ALA A 187 17.23 -3.40 8.83
CA ALA A 187 18.18 -4.20 9.59
C ALA A 187 19.54 -3.61 9.20
N VAL A 188 20.09 -2.76 10.09
CA VAL A 188 21.41 -2.18 9.91
C VAL A 188 22.34 -3.35 9.67
N PRO A 189 22.93 -3.51 8.47
CA PRO A 189 24.00 -4.45 8.30
C PRO A 189 25.10 -3.94 9.22
N THR A 190 25.38 -4.67 10.29
CA THR A 190 26.57 -4.47 11.14
C THR A 190 27.79 -4.60 10.23
N GLY A 191 28.20 -3.50 9.62
CA GLY A 191 29.23 -3.53 8.56
C GLY A 191 29.47 -2.24 7.79
N PHE A 192 28.67 -1.19 7.92
CA PHE A 192 29.00 0.12 7.31
C PHE A 192 29.57 1.10 8.34
N SER A 193 30.88 0.98 8.56
CA SER A 193 31.69 2.03 9.16
C SER A 193 31.91 3.15 8.14
N SER A 194 31.48 4.37 8.51
CA SER A 194 32.01 5.67 8.11
C SER A 194 32.48 5.88 6.65
N MET A 195 31.72 6.66 5.89
CA MET A 195 32.30 7.77 5.09
C MET A 195 31.28 8.91 4.99
N VAL A 196 31.29 9.73 6.04
CA VAL A 196 30.87 11.13 5.95
C VAL A 196 32.11 11.91 5.52
N ASN A 197 32.14 12.34 4.26
CA ASN A 197 32.73 13.60 3.79
C ASN A 197 32.88 13.57 2.27
N CYS A 198 32.18 14.50 1.60
CA CYS A 198 32.73 15.33 0.53
C CYS A 198 31.61 16.26 0.04
N ILE A 199 31.55 17.46 0.63
CA ILE A 199 31.12 18.67 -0.06
C ILE A 199 32.20 19.71 0.21
N THR A 200 33.02 19.97 -0.81
CA THR A 200 33.62 21.29 -1.06
C THR A 200 33.53 21.51 -2.56
#